data_AF-A0A6L9XV71-F1
#
_entry.id   AF-A0A6L9XV71-F1
#
_cell.length_a   1.000
_cell.length_b   1.000
_cell.length_c   1.000
_cell.angle_alpha   90.00
_cell.angle_beta   90.00
_cell.angle_gamma   90.00
#
_symmetry.space_group_name_H-M   'P 1'
#
loop_
_entity.id
_entity.type
_entity.pdbx_description
1 polymer ?
#
loop_
_entity_poly.entity_id
_entity_poly.type
_entity_poly.pdbx_seq_one_letter_code
_entity_poly.pdbx_strand_id
1 'polypeptide(L)'
;MAKTTIEKAAGFNPISTLHELGFRSEQAYAAGFASIILSILAWLVSRGKHDERAQADRWGIFIGHWAPTFFAIGIALKHEE
;
A
#
# COMPACT_ATOMS: atom_id res chain seq x y z
N MET A 1 -4.36 -19.55 -30.88
CA MET A 1 -3.79 -18.25 -30.51
C MET A 1 -4.53 -17.62 -29.32
N ALA A 2 -5.87 -17.57 -29.30
CA ALA A 2 -6.61 -17.06 -28.14
C ALA A 2 -6.38 -17.87 -26.84
N LYS A 3 -6.32 -19.20 -26.93
CA LYS A 3 -6.14 -20.08 -25.76
C LYS A 3 -4.83 -19.84 -25.01
N THR A 4 -3.72 -19.66 -25.74
CA THR A 4 -2.40 -19.33 -25.17
C THR A 4 -2.36 -17.95 -24.54
N THR A 5 -3.06 -16.96 -25.08
CA THR A 5 -3.16 -15.62 -24.47
C THR A 5 -3.98 -15.66 -23.18
N ILE A 6 -5.06 -16.43 -23.14
CA ILE A 6 -5.91 -16.60 -21.96
C ILE A 6 -5.19 -17.41 -20.87
N GLU A 7 -4.45 -18.47 -21.21
CA GLU A 7 -3.65 -19.23 -20.24
C GLU A 7 -2.52 -18.38 -19.65
N LYS A 8 -1.87 -17.54 -20.46
CA LYS A 8 -0.83 -16.61 -19.99
C LYS A 8 -1.40 -15.49 -19.11
N ALA A 9 -2.64 -15.05 -19.38
CA ALA A 9 -3.36 -14.09 -18.53
C ALA A 9 -3.91 -14.74 -17.24
N ALA A 10 -4.34 -16.00 -17.30
CA ALA A 10 -4.83 -16.76 -16.16
C ALA A 10 -3.71 -17.24 -15.22
N GLY A 11 -2.50 -17.43 -15.74
CA GLY A 11 -1.30 -17.77 -14.96
C GLY A 11 -0.52 -16.56 -14.46
N PHE A 12 -0.98 -15.33 -14.70
CA PHE A 12 -0.29 -14.13 -14.21
C PHE A 12 -0.56 -13.97 -12.70
N ASN A 13 0.42 -14.33 -11.88
CA ASN A 13 0.41 -14.04 -10.45
C ASN A 13 1.14 -12.71 -10.20
N PRO A 14 0.40 -11.61 -9.93
CA PRO A 14 1.00 -10.30 -9.73
C PRO A 14 1.92 -10.26 -8.50
N ILE A 15 1.68 -11.09 -7.48
CA ILE A 15 2.51 -11.14 -6.27
C ILE A 15 3.84 -11.83 -6.57
N SER A 16 3.82 -12.94 -7.33
CA SER A 16 5.04 -13.61 -7.82
C SER A 16 5.91 -12.65 -8.64
N THR A 17 5.32 -11.90 -9.58
CA THR A 17 6.07 -10.91 -10.37
C THR A 17 6.63 -9.80 -9.48
N LEU A 18 5.88 -9.33 -8.48
CA LEU A 18 6.35 -8.31 -7.55
C LEU A 18 7.54 -8.82 -6.71
N HIS A 19 7.48 -10.07 -6.24
CA HIS A 19 8.57 -10.72 -5.52
C HIS A 19 9.80 -10.94 -6.39
N GLU A 20 9.64 -11.39 -7.64
CA GLU A 20 10.73 -11.54 -8.62
C GLU A 20 11.42 -10.20 -8.95
N LEU A 21 10.68 -9.09 -8.91
CA LEU A 21 11.23 -7.73 -9.02
C LEU A 21 12.01 -7.28 -7.78
N GLY A 22 12.06 -8.11 -6.73
CA GLY A 22 12.84 -7.88 -5.51
C GLY A 22 12.07 -7.23 -4.37
N PHE A 23 10.75 -7.05 -4.49
CA PHE A 23 9.94 -6.58 -3.38
C PHE A 23 9.77 -7.66 -2.32
N ARG A 24 9.97 -7.26 -1.06
CA ARG A 24 9.82 -8.14 0.11
C ARG A 24 8.64 -7.73 0.99
N SER A 25 8.13 -8.70 1.75
CA SER A 25 7.07 -8.50 2.74
C SER A 25 7.42 -7.39 3.73
N GLU A 26 8.70 -7.31 4.12
CA GLU A 26 9.23 -6.29 5.03
C GLU A 26 9.04 -4.84 4.51
N GLN A 27 9.27 -4.62 3.21
CA GLN A 27 9.10 -3.30 2.60
C GLN A 27 7.62 -2.90 2.56
N ALA A 28 6.73 -3.86 2.26
CA ALA A 28 5.29 -3.64 2.29
C ALA A 28 4.82 -3.33 3.73
N TYR A 29 5.30 -4.06 4.73
CA TYR A 29 4.99 -3.75 6.13
C TYR A 29 5.53 -2.38 6.56
N ALA A 30 6.75 -2.03 6.17
CA ALA A 30 7.32 -0.71 6.43
C ALA A 30 6.47 0.42 5.80
N ALA A 31 6.00 0.24 4.56
CA ALA A 31 5.09 1.16 3.91
C ALA A 31 3.74 1.27 4.66
N GLY A 32 3.21 0.15 5.15
CA GLY A 32 1.99 0.13 5.97
C GLY A 32 2.13 0.95 7.25
N PHE A 33 3.22 0.78 7.99
CA PHE A 33 3.52 1.60 9.17
C PHE A 33 3.80 3.07 8.82
N ALA A 34 4.50 3.33 7.72
CA ALA A 34 4.75 4.70 7.25
C ALA A 34 3.44 5.43 6.95
N SER A 35 2.46 4.77 6.33
CA SER A 35 1.11 5.32 6.11
C SER A 35 0.41 5.71 7.42
N ILE A 36 0.51 4.89 8.47
CA ILE A 36 -0.07 5.20 9.78
C ILE A 36 0.59 6.45 10.37
N ILE A 37 1.92 6.48 10.39
CA ILE A 37 2.69 7.59 10.97
C ILE A 37 2.40 8.89 10.20
N LEU A 38 2.42 8.85 8.87
CA LEU A 38 2.14 10.02 8.04
C LEU A 38 0.72 10.54 8.24
N SER A 39 -0.27 9.65 8.42
CA SER A 39 -1.65 10.05 8.73
C SER A 39 -1.74 10.82 10.06
N ILE A 40 -1.08 10.32 11.11
CA ILE A 40 -1.03 10.98 12.42
C ILE A 40 -0.30 12.32 12.32
N LEU A 41 0.84 12.37 11.60
CA LEU A 41 1.60 13.61 11.41
C LEU A 41 0.79 14.67 10.65
N ALA A 42 0.06 14.28 9.60
CA ALA A 42 -0.81 15.18 8.85
C ALA A 42 -1.88 15.80 9.75
N TRP A 43 -2.52 14.99 10.61
CA TRP A 43 -3.48 15.47 11.60
C TRP A 43 -2.83 16.38 12.65
N LEU A 44 -1.66 16.04 13.19
CA LEU A 44 -0.96 16.88 14.16
C LEU A 44 -0.59 18.24 13.58
N VAL A 45 -0.09 18.28 12.34
CA VAL A 45 0.23 19.54 11.63
C VAL A 45 -1.02 20.39 11.40
N SER A 46 -2.17 19.76 11.08
CA SER A 46 -3.47 20.42 10.95
C SER A 46 -3.87 21.17 12.23
N ARG A 47 -3.59 20.59 13.41
CA ARG A 47 -3.95 21.19 14.70
C ARG A 47 -3.20 22.49 14.99
N GLY A 48 -1.98 22.64 14.47
CA GLY A 48 -1.14 23.82 14.65
C GLY A 48 -1.38 24.96 13.66
N LYS A 49 -2.17 24.73 12.59
CA LYS A 49 -2.47 25.73 11.56
C LYS A 49 -3.91 26.22 11.65
N HIS A 50 -4.14 27.47 11.24
CA HIS A 50 -5.47 28.07 11.09
C HIS A 50 -6.11 27.82 9.71
N ASP A 51 -5.37 27.26 8.76
CA ASP A 51 -5.85 26.88 7.42
C ASP A 51 -6.92 25.77 7.46
N GLU A 52 -7.56 25.52 6.31
CA GLU A 52 -8.64 24.55 6.11
C GLU A 52 -8.32 23.15 6.67
N ARG A 53 -8.65 22.95 7.95
CA ARG A 53 -8.54 21.68 8.68
C ARG A 53 -9.20 20.52 7.90
N ALA A 54 -10.28 20.83 7.18
CA ALA A 54 -10.99 19.89 6.33
C ALA A 54 -10.09 19.28 5.23
N GLN A 55 -9.13 20.01 4.67
CA GLN A 55 -8.23 19.47 3.64
C GLN A 55 -7.16 18.56 4.25
N ALA A 56 -6.59 18.94 5.38
CA ALA A 56 -5.59 18.11 6.06
C ALA A 56 -6.17 16.80 6.62
N ASP A 57 -7.39 16.83 7.16
CA ASP A 57 -8.08 15.62 7.63
C ASP A 57 -8.37 14.64 6.48
N ARG A 58 -8.76 15.15 5.29
CA ARG A 58 -8.95 14.33 4.08
C ARG A 58 -7.65 13.67 3.64
N TRP A 59 -6.55 14.42 3.63
CA TRP A 59 -5.23 13.88 3.31
C TRP A 59 -4.78 12.83 4.34
N GLY A 60 -4.97 13.08 5.63
CA GLY A 60 -4.64 12.12 6.69
C GLY A 60 -5.41 10.80 6.54
N ILE A 61 -6.73 10.87 6.30
CA ILE A 61 -7.57 9.68 6.06
C ILE A 61 -7.12 8.95 4.78
N PHE A 62 -6.86 9.68 3.71
CA PHE A 62 -6.40 9.11 2.45
C PHE A 62 -5.07 8.35 2.61
N ILE A 63 -4.09 8.95 3.28
CA ILE A 63 -2.79 8.29 3.50
C ILE A 63 -2.93 7.09 4.43
N GLY A 64 -3.74 7.21 5.48
CA GLY A 64 -3.97 6.16 6.46
C GLY A 64 -4.63 4.91 5.87
N HIS A 65 -5.51 5.06 4.87
CA HIS A 65 -6.19 3.91 4.25
C HIS A 65 -5.23 2.96 3.52
N TRP A 66 -4.04 3.42 3.14
CA TRP A 66 -3.08 2.57 2.41
C TRP A 66 -2.42 1.55 3.33
N ALA A 67 -2.46 1.76 4.65
CA ALA A 67 -1.91 0.82 5.62
C ALA A 67 -2.47 -0.61 5.49
N PRO A 68 -3.80 -0.85 5.52
CA PRO A 68 -4.35 -2.20 5.31
C PRO A 68 -3.99 -2.78 3.94
N THR A 69 -3.93 -1.97 2.88
CA THR A 69 -3.51 -2.43 1.55
C THR A 69 -2.08 -2.94 1.56
N PHE A 70 -1.15 -2.17 2.11
CA PHE A 70 0.26 -2.57 2.20
C PHE A 70 0.45 -3.78 3.11
N PHE A 71 -0.28 -3.89 4.22
CA PHE A 71 -0.23 -5.09 5.05
C PHE A 71 -0.78 -6.32 4.32
N ALA A 72 -1.88 -6.21 3.58
CA ALA A 72 -2.41 -7.31 2.78
C ALA A 72 -1.42 -7.77 1.70
N ILE A 73 -0.78 -6.83 1.00
CA ILE A 73 0.28 -7.13 0.02
C ILE A 73 1.48 -7.79 0.72
N GLY A 74 1.88 -7.29 1.89
CA GLY A 74 2.98 -7.87 2.67
C GLY A 74 2.68 -9.29 3.11
N ILE A 75 1.45 -9.58 3.54
CA ILE A 75 1.02 -10.95 3.86
C ILE A 75 1.08 -11.83 2.61
N ALA A 76 0.61 -11.35 1.45
CA ALA A 76 0.67 -12.10 0.21
C ALA A 76 2.13 -12.38 -0.22
N LEU A 77 3.01 -11.38 -0.19
CA LEU A 77 4.44 -11.52 -0.46
C LEU A 77 5.10 -12.51 0.49
N LYS A 78 4.72 -12.52 1.78
CA LYS A 78 5.23 -13.45 2.79
C LYS A 78 4.94 -14.92 2.45
N HIS A 79 3.90 -15.20 1.66
CA HIS A 79 3.57 -16.55 1.21
C HIS A 79 4.39 -16.98 -0.02
N GLU A 80 4.94 -16.03 -0.78
CA GLU A 80 5.80 -16.28 -1.95
C GLU A 80 7.31 -16.25 -1.61
N GLU A 81 7.68 -15.66 -0.47
CA GLU A 81 9.03 -15.68 0.14
C GLU A 81 9.41 -17.06 0.69
#